data_AF-A0A1F5MG26-F1
#
_entry.id   AF-A0A1F5MG26-F1
#
_cell.length_a   1.000
_cell.length_b   1.000
_cell.length_c   1.000
_cell.angle_alpha   90.00
_cell.angle_beta   90.00
_cell.angle_gamma   90.00
#
_symmetry.space_group_name_H-M   'P 1'
#
loop_
_entity.id
_entity.type
_entity.pdbx_description
1 polymer ?
#
loop_
_entity_poly.entity_id
_entity_poly.type
_entity_poly.pdbx_seq_one_letter_code
_entity_poly.pdbx_strand_id
1 'polypeptide(L)'
;MVRKIAGDQIDWWDKDYFWNGEDIEFCYSLKQQGWKIYYYPEVKIIHYKGSSAGKEKSKTISHGISAMRIFYKKHYYKKYPPLVRDLILVGIKMLEHYRKVRLWI
;
A
#
# COMPACT_ATOMS: atom_id res chain seq x y z
N MET A 1 10.16 14.32 -1.68
CA MET A 1 11.63 14.24 -1.80
C MET A 1 12.17 13.38 -0.67
N VAL A 2 13.27 12.65 -0.89
CA VAL A 2 13.90 11.77 0.12
C VAL A 2 15.41 11.93 0.07
N ARG A 3 16.08 11.89 1.22
CA ARG A 3 17.55 11.88 1.28
C ARG A 3 18.03 10.53 0.76
N LYS A 4 19.05 10.52 -0.11
CA LYS A 4 19.59 9.28 -0.68
C LYS A 4 19.94 8.24 0.39
N ILE A 5 20.63 8.67 1.44
CA ILE A 5 21.02 7.80 2.57
C ILE A 5 19.82 7.11 3.24
N ALA A 6 18.67 7.77 3.30
CA ALA A 6 17.47 7.18 3.89
C ALA A 6 16.92 6.04 3.01
N GLY A 7 16.95 6.22 1.69
CA GLY A 7 16.58 5.17 0.73
C GLY A 7 17.57 4.00 0.74
N ASP A 8 18.88 4.30 0.73
CA ASP A 8 19.94 3.30 0.78
C ASP A 8 19.85 2.43 2.06
N GLN A 9 19.45 3.01 3.20
CA GLN A 9 19.27 2.29 4.47
C GLN A 9 18.16 1.23 4.47
N ILE A 10 17.15 1.38 3.61
CA ILE A 10 16.01 0.44 3.52
C ILE A 10 16.00 -0.34 2.20
N ASP A 11 17.11 -0.33 1.46
CA ASP A 11 17.25 -0.95 0.14
C ASP A 11 16.18 -0.49 -0.88
N TRP A 12 15.79 0.79 -0.79
CA TRP A 12 14.81 1.43 -1.66
C TRP A 12 13.46 0.70 -1.76
N TRP A 13 13.13 0.12 -2.92
CA TRP A 13 11.80 -0.37 -3.26
C TRP A 13 11.70 -1.86 -3.03
N ASP A 14 10.71 -2.24 -2.22
CA ASP A 14 10.39 -3.63 -1.96
C ASP A 14 9.71 -4.27 -3.18
N LYS A 15 10.36 -5.28 -3.75
CA LYS A 15 9.96 -5.95 -5.01
C LYS A 15 8.69 -6.78 -4.88
N ASP A 16 8.20 -7.05 -3.67
CA ASP A 16 6.93 -7.75 -3.50
C ASP A 16 5.74 -6.85 -3.87
N TYR A 17 5.94 -5.52 -3.92
CA TYR A 17 4.93 -4.55 -4.33
C TYR A 17 5.13 -4.16 -5.80
N PHE A 18 4.18 -4.53 -6.66
CA PHE A 18 4.20 -4.16 -8.07
C PHE A 18 3.52 -2.82 -8.36
N TRP A 19 2.29 -2.61 -7.85
CA TRP A 19 1.51 -1.40 -8.11
C TRP A 19 0.49 -1.12 -6.98
N ASN A 20 0.52 0.07 -6.40
CA ASN A 20 -0.37 0.54 -5.31
C ASN A 20 -0.07 -0.07 -3.93
N GLY A 21 1.10 0.25 -3.38
CA GLY A 21 1.44 0.04 -1.97
C GLY A 21 2.94 0.12 -1.68
N GLU A 22 3.74 0.24 -2.73
CA GLU A 22 5.18 0.52 -2.68
C GLU A 22 5.50 1.78 -1.86
N ASP A 23 4.65 2.81 -1.95
CA ASP A 23 4.78 4.07 -1.23
C ASP A 23 4.52 3.90 0.28
N ILE A 24 3.50 3.12 0.64
CA ILE A 24 3.17 2.77 2.02
C ILE A 24 4.30 1.97 2.65
N GLU A 25 4.80 0.94 1.96
CA GLU A 25 5.93 0.13 2.44
C GLU A 25 7.17 1.00 2.64
N PHE A 26 7.54 1.80 1.64
CA PHE A 26 8.70 2.68 1.70
C PHE A 26 8.60 3.65 2.90
N CYS A 27 7.47 4.31 3.07
CA CYS A 27 7.23 5.22 4.19
C CYS A 27 7.22 4.50 5.54
N TYR A 28 6.63 3.30 5.61
CA TYR A 28 6.62 2.50 6.82
C TYR A 28 8.04 2.08 7.23
N SER A 29 8.82 1.56 6.29
CA SER A 29 10.20 1.13 6.50
C SER A 29 11.11 2.30 6.92
N LEU A 30 10.98 3.48 6.30
CA LEU A 30 11.67 4.69 6.75
C LEU A 30 11.33 5.06 8.19
N LYS A 31 10.04 4.98 8.57
CA LYS A 31 9.61 5.24 9.95
C LYS A 31 10.19 4.24 10.94
N GLN A 32 10.31 2.96 10.57
CA GLN A 32 10.95 1.95 11.43
C GLN A 32 12.43 2.27 11.70
N GLN A 33 13.11 2.93 10.74
CA GLN A 33 14.49 3.42 10.90
C GLN A 33 14.58 4.79 11.58
N GLY A 34 13.48 5.31 12.14
CA GLY A 34 13.45 6.58 12.87
C GLY A 34 13.37 7.83 12.00
N TRP A 35 13.22 7.69 10.67
CA TRP A 35 13.03 8.84 9.79
C TRP A 35 11.65 9.46 9.98
N LYS A 36 11.62 10.79 9.85
CA LYS A 36 10.38 11.58 9.92
C LYS A 36 9.85 11.86 8.53
N ILE A 37 8.54 11.78 8.39
CA ILE A 37 7.81 12.00 7.13
C ILE A 37 6.90 13.21 7.32
N TYR A 38 7.01 14.18 6.41
CA TYR A 38 6.31 15.46 6.51
C TYR A 38 5.64 15.83 5.19
N TYR A 39 4.48 16.48 5.29
CA TYR A 39 3.89 17.24 4.19
C TYR A 39 4.37 18.68 4.29
N TYR A 40 4.86 19.24 3.20
CA TYR A 40 5.33 20.62 3.16
C TYR A 40 4.25 21.55 2.57
N PRO A 41 3.64 22.44 3.38
CA PRO A 41 2.42 23.15 2.99
C PRO A 41 2.63 24.22 1.92
N GLU A 42 3.86 24.72 1.75
CA GLU A 42 4.15 25.77 0.75
C GLU A 42 4.23 25.21 -0.68
N VAL A 43 4.41 23.91 -0.85
CA VAL A 43 4.46 23.25 -2.17
C VAL A 43 3.14 22.55 -2.44
N LYS A 44 2.53 22.86 -3.58
CA LYS A 44 1.26 22.26 -4.02
C LYS A 44 1.42 21.63 -5.39
N ILE A 45 0.95 20.40 -5.53
CA ILE A 45 0.96 19.64 -6.78
C ILE A 45 -0.44 19.09 -6.98
N ILE A 46 -1.06 19.35 -8.14
CA ILE A 46 -2.38 18.83 -8.48
C ILE A 46 -2.21 17.48 -9.17
N HIS A 47 -2.82 16.43 -8.61
CA HIS A 47 -2.87 15.11 -9.21
C HIS A 47 -4.26 14.83 -9.77
N TYR A 48 -4.38 14.75 -11.09
CA TYR A 48 -5.60 14.35 -11.78
C TYR A 48 -5.81 12.83 -11.65
N LYS A 49 -6.60 12.44 -10.66
CA LYS A 49 -6.84 11.04 -10.33
C LYS A 49 -7.53 10.30 -11.49
N GLY A 50 -7.06 9.09 -11.78
CA GLY A 50 -7.73 8.14 -12.68
C GLY A 50 -7.29 8.18 -14.14
N SER A 51 -6.51 9.18 -14.55
CA SER A 51 -6.01 9.30 -15.93
C SER A 51 -5.09 8.14 -16.33
N SER A 52 -4.31 7.60 -15.39
CA SER A 52 -3.35 6.50 -15.62
C SER A 52 -3.96 5.09 -15.52
N ALA A 53 -5.06 4.93 -14.77
CA ALA A 53 -5.73 3.63 -14.63
C ALA A 53 -6.54 3.25 -15.88
N GLY A 54 -7.02 4.24 -16.65
CA GLY A 54 -7.74 4.04 -17.90
C GLY A 54 -8.87 2.99 -17.79
N LYS A 55 -8.80 1.96 -18.65
CA LYS A 55 -9.76 0.83 -18.69
C LYS A 55 -9.45 -0.29 -17.69
N GLU A 56 -8.29 -0.26 -17.02
CA GLU A 56 -7.77 -1.35 -16.19
C GLU A 56 -8.19 -1.24 -14.71
N LYS A 57 -9.36 -0.65 -14.44
CA LYS A 57 -9.85 -0.35 -13.08
C LYS A 57 -9.89 -1.59 -12.18
N SER A 58 -10.32 -2.73 -12.72
CA SER A 58 -10.38 -4.00 -11.97
C SER A 58 -8.99 -4.50 -11.57
N LYS A 59 -7.99 -4.37 -12.45
CA LYS A 59 -6.59 -4.73 -12.12
C LYS A 59 -6.02 -3.77 -11.08
N THR A 60 -6.24 -2.46 -11.21
CA THR A 60 -5.82 -1.47 -10.20
C THR A 60 -6.38 -1.79 -8.82
N ILE A 61 -7.67 -2.18 -8.72
CA ILE A 61 -8.28 -2.61 -7.45
C ILE A 61 -7.60 -3.87 -6.92
N SER A 62 -7.38 -4.87 -7.78
CA SER A 62 -6.73 -6.12 -7.41
C SER A 62 -5.32 -5.88 -6.86
N HIS A 63 -4.54 -5.03 -7.52
CA HIS A 63 -3.17 -4.70 -7.09
C HIS A 63 -3.17 -3.97 -5.74
N GLY A 64 -4.01 -2.96 -5.55
CA GLY A 64 -4.09 -2.25 -4.26
C GLY A 64 -4.53 -3.14 -3.10
N ILE A 65 -5.41 -4.11 -3.33
CA ILE A 65 -5.80 -5.08 -2.29
C ILE A 65 -4.71 -6.12 -2.07
N SER A 66 -4.03 -6.56 -3.13
CA SER A 66 -2.86 -7.42 -3.00
C SER A 66 -1.80 -6.77 -2.12
N ALA A 67 -1.50 -5.48 -2.33
CA ALA A 67 -0.59 -4.73 -1.49
C ALA A 67 -1.03 -4.66 -0.02
N MET A 68 -2.31 -4.41 0.24
CA MET A 68 -2.85 -4.45 1.61
C MET A 68 -2.64 -5.82 2.27
N ARG A 69 -2.81 -6.91 1.51
CA ARG A 69 -2.57 -8.29 1.98
C ARG A 69 -1.08 -8.53 2.26
N ILE A 70 -0.19 -8.08 1.38
CA ILE A 70 1.28 -8.20 1.54
C ILE A 70 1.73 -7.44 2.78
N PHE A 71 1.32 -6.17 2.91
CA PHE A 71 1.67 -5.31 4.04
C PHE A 71 1.20 -5.90 5.37
N TYR A 72 -0.05 -6.37 5.44
CA TYR A 72 -0.55 -7.04 6.63
C TYR A 72 0.26 -8.30 6.97
N LYS A 73 0.57 -9.12 5.96
CA LYS A 73 1.35 -10.35 6.14
C LYS A 73 2.76 -10.08 6.65
N LYS A 74 3.43 -9.05 6.11
CA LYS A 74 4.80 -8.69 6.50
C LYS A 74 4.89 -8.14 7.92
N HIS A 75 3.99 -7.21 8.27
CA HIS A 75 4.17 -6.39 9.47
C HIS A 75 3.29 -6.79 10.66
N TYR A 76 2.16 -7.48 10.42
CA TYR A 76 1.14 -7.71 11.46
C TYR A 76 0.75 -9.17 11.64
N TYR A 77 1.11 -10.07 10.72
CA TYR A 77 0.69 -11.48 10.75
C TYR A 77 1.08 -12.21 12.04
N LYS A 78 2.29 -11.93 12.56
CA LYS A 78 2.81 -12.54 13.78
C LYS A 78 2.44 -11.76 15.05
N LYS A 79 1.83 -10.58 14.91
CA LYS A 79 1.50 -9.69 16.04
C LYS A 79 0.15 -10.03 16.68
N TYR A 80 -0.76 -10.67 15.93
CA TYR A 80 -2.12 -10.95 16.37
C TYR A 80 -2.39 -12.45 16.50
N PRO A 81 -3.32 -12.85 17.39
CA PRO A 81 -3.79 -14.24 17.48
C PRO A 81 -4.39 -14.73 16.15
N PRO A 82 -4.36 -16.05 15.88
CA PRO A 82 -4.87 -16.63 14.63
C PRO A 82 -6.28 -16.18 14.26
N LEU A 83 -7.21 -16.14 15.23
CA LEU A 83 -8.60 -15.72 15.00
C LEU A 83 -8.70 -14.30 14.43
N VAL A 84 -8.01 -13.34 15.05
CA VAL A 84 -8.02 -11.93 14.61
C VAL A 84 -7.36 -11.81 13.25
N ARG A 85 -6.26 -12.51 13.05
CA ARG A 85 -5.51 -12.51 11.79
C ARG A 85 -6.33 -13.06 10.63
N ASP A 86 -7.01 -14.18 10.84
CA ASP A 86 -7.80 -14.83 9.80
C ASP A 86 -9.06 -14.01 9.49
N LEU A 87 -9.67 -13.39 10.51
CA LEU A 87 -10.77 -12.43 10.32
C LEU A 87 -10.34 -11.24 9.44
N ILE A 88 -9.16 -10.67 9.69
CA ILE A 88 -8.63 -9.56 8.87
C ILE A 88 -8.41 -10.02 7.42
N LEU A 89 -7.79 -11.19 7.20
CA LEU A 89 -7.57 -11.71 5.85
C LEU A 89 -8.87 -11.99 5.09
N VAL A 90 -9.90 -12.49 5.78
CA VAL A 90 -11.24 -12.66 5.23
C VAL A 90 -11.85 -11.30 4.86
N GLY A 91 -11.74 -10.30 5.75
CA GLY A 91 -12.20 -8.94 5.48
C GLY A 91 -11.53 -8.31 4.25
N ILE A 92 -10.22 -8.51 4.09
CA ILE A 92 -9.47 -8.08 2.90
C ILE A 92 -10.02 -8.74 1.63
N LYS A 93 -10.32 -10.04 1.68
CA LYS A 93 -10.88 -10.80 0.55
C LYS A 93 -12.31 -10.35 0.21
N MET A 94 -13.14 -10.11 1.23
CA MET A 94 -14.50 -9.59 1.05
C MET A 94 -14.49 -8.18 0.41
N LEU A 95 -13.57 -7.32 0.84
CA LEU A 95 -13.39 -5.99 0.27
C LEU A 95 -13.03 -6.06 -1.22
N GLU A 96 -12.20 -7.02 -1.61
CA GLU A 96 -11.85 -7.26 -3.01
C GLU A 96 -13.05 -7.62 -3.85
N HIS A 97 -13.84 -8.57 -3.37
CA HIS A 97 -15.05 -8.98 -4.03
C HIS A 97 -16.05 -7.83 -4.15
N TYR A 98 -16.33 -7.11 -3.06
CA TYR A 98 -17.23 -5.97 -3.04
C TYR A 98 -16.80 -4.88 -4.03
N ARG A 99 -15.51 -4.48 -4.00
CA ARG A 99 -15.01 -3.42 -4.88
C ARG A 99 -15.02 -3.83 -6.35
N LYS A 100 -14.76 -5.11 -6.65
CA LYS A 100 -14.90 -5.62 -8.02
C LYS A 100 -16.35 -5.59 -8.45
N VAL A 101 -17.29 -6.15 -7.68
CA VAL A 101 -18.73 -6.14 -8.00
C VAL A 101 -19.25 -4.71 -8.22
N ARG A 102 -18.86 -3.76 -7.36
CA ARG A 102 -19.23 -2.34 -7.50
C ARG A 102 -18.63 -1.64 -8.73
N LEU A 103 -17.67 -2.25 -9.44
CA LEU A 103 -17.24 -1.73 -10.74
C LEU A 103 -18.15 -2.17 -11.89
N TRP A 104 -18.92 -3.25 -11.72
CA TRP A 104 -19.76 -3.87 -12.75
C TRP A 104 -21.24 -3.50 -12.64
N ILE A 105 -21.62 -2.78 -11.58
CA ILE A 105 -22.95 -2.22 -11.33
C ILE A 105 -22.82 -0.70 -11.39
#